data_AF-A0A522P9P6-F1
#
_entry.id   AF-A0A522P9P6-F1
#
_cell.length_a   1.000
_cell.length_b   1.000
_cell.length_c   1.000
_cell.angle_alpha   90.00
_cell.angle_beta   90.00
_cell.angle_gamma   90.00
#
_symmetry.space_group_name_H-M   'P 1'
#
loop_
_entity.id
_entity.type
_entity.pdbx_description
1 polymer ?
#
loop_
_entity_poly.entity_id
_entity_poly.type
_entity_poly.pdbx_seq_one_letter_code
_entity_poly.pdbx_strand_id
1 'polypeptide(L)'
;MGLDDLFGGLPVMVVGGVATRAYAPERQTKDIDVMVEHERFAEATSTLAADGWKKNIDLPFPNASLGLDIISTDQEWGREAFGAASAFDTTGLRVIPLAYLTLMKIDSARGIDQGDLTRMLGRLDNEQIEAIAAIVDRHAHDPQAAEDVRQYAALGRMEWDSHRGPADTQL
;
A
#
# COMPACT_ATOMS: atom_id res chain seq x y z
N MET A 1 1.11 -22.19 2.51
CA MET A 1 1.80 -21.72 1.30
C MET A 1 1.77 -20.21 1.37
N GLY A 2 2.91 -19.60 1.64
CA GLY A 2 3.06 -18.16 1.70
C GLY A 2 3.17 -17.58 0.30
N LEU A 3 3.04 -16.26 0.17
CA LEU A 3 3.20 -15.61 -1.14
C LEU A 3 4.63 -15.77 -1.67
N ASP A 4 5.63 -15.79 -0.79
CA ASP A 4 7.04 -16.04 -1.12
C ASP A 4 7.23 -17.41 -1.84
N ASP A 5 6.44 -18.43 -1.52
CA ASP A 5 6.52 -19.76 -2.16
C ASP A 5 6.20 -19.68 -3.66
N LEU A 6 5.29 -18.79 -4.05
CA LEU A 6 4.92 -18.54 -5.44
C LEU A 6 6.08 -17.89 -6.23
N PHE A 7 6.99 -17.22 -5.53
CA PHE A 7 8.15 -16.55 -6.10
C PHE A 7 9.45 -17.29 -5.81
N GLY A 8 9.39 -18.61 -5.54
CA GLY A 8 10.58 -19.42 -5.32
C GLY A 8 11.36 -19.06 -4.05
N GLY A 9 10.67 -18.50 -3.05
CA GLY A 9 11.26 -18.05 -1.78
C GLY A 9 11.81 -16.61 -1.82
N LEU A 10 11.62 -15.87 -2.91
CA LEU A 10 11.95 -14.46 -2.95
C LEU A 10 11.07 -13.66 -1.97
N PRO A 11 11.63 -12.68 -1.25
CA PRO A 11 10.83 -11.79 -0.42
C PRO A 11 9.83 -11.00 -1.28
N VAL A 12 8.54 -11.13 -0.95
CA VAL A 12 7.49 -10.36 -1.61
C VAL A 12 6.62 -9.67 -0.57
N MET A 13 6.20 -8.44 -0.87
CA MET A 13 5.22 -7.72 -0.05
C MET A 13 3.99 -7.36 -0.88
N VAL A 14 2.83 -7.47 -0.28
CA VAL A 14 1.57 -6.99 -0.85
C VAL A 14 1.53 -5.47 -0.76
N VAL A 15 1.09 -4.84 -1.85
CA VAL A 15 0.89 -3.39 -1.96
C VAL A 15 -0.55 -3.09 -2.43
N GLY A 16 -0.82 -1.83 -2.79
CA GLY A 16 -2.08 -1.46 -3.42
C GLY A 16 -3.32 -1.65 -2.54
N GLY A 17 -4.45 -1.98 -3.17
CA GLY A 17 -5.75 -2.07 -2.48
C GLY A 17 -5.83 -3.21 -1.46
N VAL A 18 -5.12 -4.32 -1.72
CA VAL A 18 -5.06 -5.45 -0.79
C VAL A 18 -4.31 -5.05 0.47
N ALA A 19 -3.16 -4.36 0.35
CA ALA A 19 -2.39 -3.91 1.51
C ALA A 19 -3.16 -2.94 2.41
N THR A 20 -4.07 -2.12 1.84
CA THR A 20 -4.93 -1.20 2.62
C THR A 20 -5.70 -1.94 3.74
N ARG A 21 -6.05 -3.22 3.56
CA ARG A 21 -6.80 -4.01 4.58
C ARG A 21 -6.05 -4.17 5.90
N ALA A 22 -4.73 -4.07 5.88
CA ALA A 22 -3.91 -4.15 7.09
C ALA A 22 -4.06 -2.89 7.96
N TYR A 23 -4.52 -1.77 7.36
CA TYR A 23 -4.50 -0.45 7.98
C TYR A 23 -5.90 0.19 8.08
N ALA A 24 -6.88 -0.29 7.31
CA ALA A 24 -8.25 0.19 7.32
C ALA A 24 -9.26 -0.94 7.02
N PRO A 25 -10.56 -0.78 7.36
CA PRO A 25 -11.60 -1.74 6.99
C PRO A 25 -11.60 -2.04 5.49
N GLU A 26 -11.81 -3.32 5.16
CA GLU A 26 -11.69 -3.82 3.79
C GLU A 26 -12.69 -3.17 2.82
N ARG A 27 -12.20 -2.85 1.62
CA ARG A 27 -13.03 -2.62 0.43
C ARG A 27 -12.81 -3.76 -0.55
N GLN A 28 -13.84 -4.09 -1.34
CA GLN A 28 -13.65 -5.04 -2.44
C GLN A 28 -12.58 -4.50 -3.41
N THR A 29 -11.50 -5.24 -3.55
CA THR A 29 -10.50 -5.09 -4.62
C THR A 29 -10.43 -6.39 -5.40
N LYS A 30 -10.27 -6.30 -6.71
CA LYS A 30 -10.26 -7.48 -7.61
C LYS A 30 -8.85 -7.99 -7.90
N ASP A 31 -7.85 -7.12 -7.76
CA ASP A 31 -6.47 -7.39 -8.15
C ASP A 31 -5.58 -7.37 -6.91
N ILE A 32 -4.61 -8.28 -6.86
CA ILE A 32 -3.56 -8.32 -5.85
C ILE A 32 -2.32 -7.66 -6.46
N ASP A 33 -1.89 -6.55 -5.87
CA ASP A 33 -0.62 -5.92 -6.25
C ASP A 33 0.48 -6.42 -5.30
N VAL A 34 1.63 -6.80 -5.84
CA VAL A 34 2.79 -7.22 -5.06
C VAL A 34 4.04 -6.51 -5.52
N MET A 35 4.92 -6.21 -4.58
CA MET A 35 6.20 -5.60 -4.83
C MET A 35 7.32 -6.59 -4.52
N VAL A 36 8.30 -6.63 -5.42
CA VAL A 36 9.57 -7.37 -5.29
C VAL A 36 10.74 -6.40 -5.32
N GLU A 37 11.89 -6.81 -4.78
CA GLU A 37 13.13 -6.03 -4.91
C GLU A 37 13.45 -5.82 -6.39
N HIS A 38 13.87 -4.60 -6.76
CA HIS A 38 14.11 -4.22 -8.15
C HIS A 38 15.16 -5.10 -8.81
N GLU A 39 16.24 -5.37 -8.10
CA GLU A 39 17.34 -6.24 -8.53
C GLU A 39 16.90 -7.70 -8.73
N ARG A 40 15.77 -8.10 -8.14
CA ARG A 40 15.17 -9.44 -8.22
C ARG A 40 13.96 -9.51 -9.15
N PHE A 41 13.56 -8.40 -9.78
CA PHE A 41 12.37 -8.36 -10.63
C PHE A 41 12.44 -9.36 -11.80
N ALA A 42 13.59 -9.46 -12.47
CA ALA A 42 13.80 -10.42 -13.55
C ALA A 42 13.72 -11.89 -13.08
N GLU A 43 14.20 -12.16 -11.86
CA GLU A 43 14.13 -13.49 -11.24
C GLU A 43 12.69 -13.83 -10.88
N ALA A 44 11.99 -12.93 -10.18
CA ALA A 44 10.58 -13.08 -9.80
C ALA A 44 9.67 -13.36 -11.00
N THR A 45 9.83 -12.58 -12.08
CA THR A 45 9.04 -12.77 -13.30
C THR A 45 9.40 -14.06 -14.04
N SER A 46 10.66 -14.48 -14.04
CA SER A 46 11.08 -15.76 -14.64
C SER A 46 10.55 -16.97 -13.87
N THR A 47 10.55 -16.91 -12.53
CA THR A 47 10.00 -17.97 -11.67
C THR A 47 8.53 -18.20 -11.96
N LEU A 48 7.73 -17.13 -12.00
CA LEU A 48 6.32 -17.21 -12.36
C LEU A 48 6.12 -17.74 -13.79
N ALA A 49 6.93 -17.27 -14.75
CA ALA A 49 6.83 -17.76 -16.12
C ALA A 49 7.11 -19.26 -16.25
N ALA A 50 8.06 -19.79 -15.46
CA ALA A 50 8.35 -21.22 -15.40
C ALA A 50 7.17 -22.03 -14.85
N ASP A 51 6.40 -21.44 -13.94
CA ASP A 51 5.16 -22.02 -13.39
C ASP A 51 3.93 -21.81 -14.30
N GLY A 52 4.14 -21.33 -15.53
CA GLY A 52 3.11 -21.18 -16.54
C GLY A 52 2.33 -19.87 -16.48
N TRP A 53 2.72 -18.92 -15.61
CA TRP A 53 2.16 -17.59 -15.60
C TRP A 53 2.57 -16.84 -16.87
N LYS A 54 1.63 -16.12 -17.46
CA LYS A 54 1.88 -15.36 -18.69
C LYS A 54 1.89 -13.88 -18.36
N LYS A 55 3.00 -13.21 -18.69
CA LYS A 55 3.08 -11.75 -18.69
C LYS A 55 2.09 -11.22 -19.73
N ASN A 56 1.00 -10.61 -19.27
CA ASN A 56 -0.06 -10.16 -20.18
C ASN A 56 0.28 -8.83 -20.87
N ILE A 57 1.06 -7.94 -20.24
CA ILE A 57 1.38 -6.60 -20.75
C ILE A 57 2.61 -6.01 -20.03
N ASP A 58 3.35 -5.11 -20.68
CA ASP A 58 4.14 -4.07 -19.99
C ASP A 58 3.14 -2.98 -19.56
N LEU A 59 2.96 -2.75 -18.26
CA LEU A 59 1.99 -1.76 -17.75
C LEU A 59 2.46 -0.35 -18.19
N PRO A 60 1.66 0.33 -19.03
CA PRO A 60 0.47 1.05 -18.58
C PRO A 60 -0.81 0.49 -19.23
N PHE A 61 -1.68 -0.14 -18.42
CA PHE A 61 -3.04 -0.69 -18.69
C PHE A 61 -3.45 -0.95 -20.16
N PRO A 62 -3.87 -2.17 -20.58
CA PRO A 62 -5.15 -2.77 -20.14
C PRO A 62 -5.29 -4.33 -20.15
N ASN A 63 -6.10 -4.86 -19.22
CA ASN A 63 -6.79 -6.16 -19.16
C ASN A 63 -6.22 -7.40 -19.88
N ALA A 64 -5.58 -8.28 -19.09
CA ALA A 64 -6.01 -9.67 -18.91
C ALA A 64 -5.60 -10.12 -17.48
N SER A 65 -6.54 -10.66 -16.70
CA SER A 65 -6.35 -11.01 -15.29
C SER A 65 -5.72 -12.40 -15.13
N LEU A 66 -4.58 -12.46 -14.45
CA LEU A 66 -4.20 -13.61 -13.64
C LEU A 66 -4.34 -13.28 -12.12
N GLY A 67 -4.98 -12.15 -11.78
CA GLY A 67 -5.25 -11.70 -10.41
C GLY A 67 -4.07 -11.13 -9.62
N LEU A 68 -2.89 -10.99 -10.24
CA LEU A 68 -1.64 -10.58 -9.57
C LEU A 68 -0.80 -9.62 -10.44
N ASP A 69 -0.54 -8.40 -9.96
CA ASP A 69 0.35 -7.41 -10.56
C ASP A 69 1.69 -7.35 -9.82
N ILE A 70 2.81 -7.38 -10.54
CA ILE A 70 4.17 -7.37 -9.96
C ILE A 70 4.80 -6.00 -10.21
N ILE A 71 5.17 -5.34 -9.14
CA ILE A 71 5.73 -3.99 -9.11
C ILE A 71 7.16 -4.05 -8.60
N SER A 72 8.02 -3.18 -9.14
CA SER A 72 9.32 -2.88 -8.54
C SER A 72 9.65 -1.40 -8.76
N THR A 73 10.55 -0.86 -7.94
CA THR A 73 11.07 0.50 -8.09
C THR A 73 12.56 0.52 -7.75
N ASP A 74 13.34 1.25 -8.55
CA ASP A 74 14.76 1.50 -8.30
C ASP A 74 15.00 2.66 -7.32
N GLN A 75 13.92 3.35 -6.92
CA GLN A 75 13.97 4.45 -5.97
C GLN A 75 14.37 3.96 -4.57
N GLU A 76 15.06 4.82 -3.83
CA GLU A 76 15.63 4.49 -2.51
C GLU A 76 14.57 3.98 -1.52
N TRP A 77 13.38 4.61 -1.51
CA TRP A 77 12.28 4.20 -0.64
C TRP A 77 11.87 2.74 -0.84
N GLY A 78 12.08 2.16 -2.03
CA GLY A 78 11.77 0.75 -2.27
C GLY A 78 12.63 -0.17 -1.42
N ARG A 79 13.93 0.10 -1.33
CA ARG A 79 14.85 -0.66 -0.47
C ARG A 79 14.56 -0.43 1.00
N GLU A 80 14.26 0.82 1.38
CA GLU A 80 13.86 1.13 2.76
C GLU A 80 12.57 0.39 3.16
N ALA A 81 11.58 0.32 2.25
CA ALA A 81 10.33 -0.39 2.47
C ALA A 81 10.55 -1.88 2.73
N PHE A 82 11.42 -2.54 1.95
CA PHE A 82 11.81 -3.93 2.22
C PHE A 82 12.53 -4.10 3.56
N GLY A 83 13.43 -3.17 3.91
CA GLY A 83 14.11 -3.19 5.21
C GLY A 83 13.17 -2.96 6.40
N ALA A 84 12.11 -2.18 6.21
CA ALA A 84 11.10 -1.86 7.23
C ALA A 84 9.91 -2.85 7.24
N ALA A 85 9.80 -3.74 6.26
CA ALA A 85 8.66 -4.64 6.09
C ALA A 85 8.64 -5.76 7.14
N SER A 86 8.12 -5.44 8.33
CA SER A 86 7.84 -6.38 9.41
C SER A 86 6.35 -6.70 9.59
N ALA A 87 5.48 -5.96 8.90
CA ALA A 87 4.03 -6.07 9.05
C ALA A 87 3.46 -7.22 8.21
N PHE A 88 2.57 -7.99 8.83
CA PHE A 88 1.72 -8.98 8.17
C PHE A 88 0.26 -8.59 8.40
N ASP A 89 -0.58 -8.81 7.39
CA ASP A 89 -2.01 -8.63 7.55
C ASP A 89 -2.62 -9.78 8.38
N THR A 90 -3.92 -9.70 8.65
CA THR A 90 -4.67 -10.72 9.41
C THR A 90 -4.75 -12.08 8.72
N THR A 91 -4.38 -12.16 7.44
CA THR A 91 -4.32 -13.40 6.65
C THR A 91 -2.91 -13.97 6.56
N GLY A 92 -1.91 -13.30 7.15
CA GLY A 92 -0.51 -13.72 7.15
C GLY A 92 0.26 -13.29 5.90
N LEU A 93 -0.25 -12.34 5.12
CA LEU A 93 0.47 -11.77 3.98
C LEU A 93 1.40 -10.66 4.46
N ARG A 94 2.67 -10.70 4.05
CA ARG A 94 3.60 -9.57 4.28
C ARG A 94 3.06 -8.36 3.53
N VAL A 95 2.88 -7.24 4.20
CA VAL A 95 2.38 -6.00 3.60
C VAL A 95 3.44 -4.92 3.65
N ILE A 96 3.43 -4.04 2.64
CA ILE A 96 4.26 -2.84 2.65
C ILE A 96 3.96 -1.99 3.90
N PRO A 97 4.96 -1.38 4.56
CA PRO A 97 4.72 -0.49 5.68
C PRO A 97 3.83 0.70 5.28
N LEU A 98 2.98 1.13 6.21
CA LEU A 98 1.95 2.14 5.95
C LEU A 98 2.50 3.43 5.32
N ALA A 99 3.65 3.92 5.78
CA ALA A 99 4.24 5.15 5.24
C ALA A 99 4.55 5.07 3.73
N TYR A 100 5.06 3.93 3.26
CA TYR A 100 5.36 3.71 1.85
C TYR A 100 4.10 3.39 1.05
N LEU A 101 3.10 2.73 1.66
CA LEU A 101 1.78 2.60 1.03
C LEU A 101 1.12 3.96 0.80
N THR A 102 1.24 4.87 1.77
CA THR A 102 0.77 6.26 1.68
C THR A 102 1.51 7.00 0.57
N LEU A 103 2.84 6.91 0.52
CA LEU A 103 3.64 7.49 -0.56
C LEU A 103 3.16 7.02 -1.94
N MET A 104 3.00 5.71 -2.15
CA MET A 104 2.52 5.15 -3.41
C MET A 104 1.13 5.68 -3.80
N LYS A 105 0.22 5.84 -2.83
CA LYS A 105 -1.15 6.31 -3.07
C LYS A 105 -1.25 7.81 -3.35
N ILE A 106 -0.34 8.61 -2.81
CA ILE A 106 -0.24 10.02 -3.14
C ILE A 106 0.27 10.17 -4.58
N ASP A 107 1.35 9.46 -4.93
CA ASP A 107 1.95 9.52 -6.26
C ASP A 107 1.04 8.97 -7.38
N SER A 108 0.12 8.04 -7.05
CA SER A 108 -0.81 7.46 -8.05
C SER A 108 -1.95 8.41 -8.47
N ALA A 109 -2.21 9.49 -7.71
CA ALA A 109 -3.19 10.55 -7.97
C ALA A 109 -4.61 10.08 -8.39
N ARG A 110 -5.16 9.03 -7.76
CA ARG A 110 -6.53 8.54 -8.06
C ARG A 110 -7.53 8.92 -6.95
N GLY A 111 -8.75 9.32 -7.32
CA GLY A 111 -9.80 9.64 -6.34
C GLY A 111 -10.18 8.47 -5.40
N ILE A 112 -10.00 7.22 -5.86
CA ILE A 112 -10.18 6.03 -5.01
C ILE A 112 -9.07 5.94 -3.94
N ASP A 113 -7.84 6.32 -4.29
CA ASP A 113 -6.72 6.32 -3.35
C ASP A 113 -6.88 7.40 -2.28
N GLN A 114 -7.53 8.53 -2.59
CA GLN A 114 -7.86 9.56 -1.59
C GLN A 114 -8.77 9.03 -0.48
N GLY A 115 -9.82 8.26 -0.83
CA GLY A 115 -10.69 7.65 0.17
C GLY A 115 -10.02 6.54 0.99
N ASP A 116 -9.00 5.86 0.43
CA ASP A 116 -8.18 4.94 1.21
C ASP A 116 -7.29 5.70 2.20
N LEU A 117 -6.68 6.81 1.76
CA LEU A 117 -5.82 7.65 2.59
C LEU A 117 -6.58 8.21 3.79
N THR A 118 -7.80 8.73 3.62
CA THR A 118 -8.60 9.23 4.76
C THR A 118 -8.91 8.12 5.76
N ARG A 119 -9.26 6.92 5.30
CA ARG A 119 -9.57 5.78 6.20
C ARG A 119 -8.35 5.24 6.94
N MET A 120 -7.21 5.10 6.25
CA MET A 120 -5.97 4.60 6.84
C MET A 120 -5.38 5.59 7.85
N LEU A 121 -5.35 6.87 7.49
CA LEU A 121 -4.69 7.91 8.29
C LEU A 121 -5.60 8.47 9.40
N GLY A 122 -6.92 8.45 9.20
CA GLY A 122 -7.88 9.05 10.14
C GLY A 122 -7.95 8.41 11.53
N ARG A 123 -7.33 7.24 11.74
CA ARG A 123 -7.28 6.56 13.04
C ARG A 123 -5.94 6.72 13.77
N LEU A 124 -4.95 7.33 13.11
CA LEU A 124 -3.61 7.48 13.65
C LEU A 124 -3.51 8.71 14.54
N ASP A 125 -2.63 8.64 15.53
CA ASP A 125 -2.26 9.80 16.33
C ASP A 125 -1.33 10.76 15.57
N ASN A 126 -1.08 11.94 16.14
CA ASN A 126 -0.27 12.96 15.49
C ASN A 126 1.20 12.54 15.32
N GLU A 127 1.75 11.73 16.22
CA GLU A 127 3.14 11.27 16.13
C GLU A 127 3.31 10.32 14.94
N GLN A 128 2.38 9.39 14.78
CA GLN A 128 2.32 8.48 13.65
C GLN A 128 2.14 9.23 12.32
N ILE A 129 1.28 10.26 12.31
CA ILE A 129 1.06 11.10 11.11
C ILE A 129 2.32 11.87 10.73
N GLU A 130 3.02 12.50 11.67
CA GLU A 130 4.26 13.22 11.35
C GLU A 130 5.38 12.28 10.91
N ALA A 131 5.46 11.06 11.47
CA ALA A 131 6.41 10.05 11.01
C ALA A 131 6.15 9.63 9.55
N ILE A 132 4.88 9.45 9.17
CA ILE A 132 4.49 9.16 7.78
C ILE A 132 4.78 10.37 6.88
N ALA A 133 4.38 11.58 7.30
CA ALA A 133 4.60 12.81 6.55
C ALA A 133 6.10 13.05 6.29
N ALA A 134 6.98 12.74 7.25
CA ALA A 134 8.43 12.87 7.07
C ALA A 134 9.01 11.89 6.03
N ILE A 135 8.45 10.67 5.92
CA ILE A 135 8.83 9.71 4.87
C ILE A 135 8.33 10.18 3.51
N VAL A 136 7.09 10.68 3.46
CA VAL A 136 6.49 11.22 2.24
C VAL A 136 7.25 12.47 1.77
N ASP A 137 7.57 13.41 2.66
CA ASP A 137 8.35 14.62 2.35
C ASP A 137 9.73 14.29 1.76
N ARG A 138 10.36 13.23 2.26
CA ARG A 138 11.68 12.79 1.78
C ARG A 138 11.64 12.24 0.36
N HIS A 139 10.59 11.52 0.01
CA HIS A 139 10.58 10.63 -1.18
C HIS A 139 9.57 11.02 -2.25
N ALA A 140 8.52 11.77 -1.91
CA ALA A 140 7.51 12.20 -2.88
C ALA A 140 8.07 13.24 -3.84
N HIS A 141 7.57 13.22 -5.07
CA HIS A 141 7.92 14.22 -6.08
C HIS A 141 7.19 15.55 -5.85
N ASP A 142 5.99 15.50 -5.27
CA ASP A 142 5.17 16.67 -5.00
C ASP A 142 5.55 17.31 -3.64
N PRO A 143 5.98 18.58 -3.62
CA PRO A 143 6.30 19.27 -2.37
C PRO A 143 5.10 19.49 -1.44
N GLN A 144 3.86 19.29 -1.90
CA GLN A 144 2.65 19.35 -1.07
C GLN A 144 2.26 18.00 -0.46
N ALA A 145 2.90 16.91 -0.88
CA ALA A 145 2.52 15.55 -0.47
C ALA A 145 2.50 15.35 1.06
N ALA A 146 3.47 15.92 1.78
CA ALA A 146 3.50 15.83 3.24
C ALA A 146 2.33 16.58 3.90
N GLU A 147 1.90 17.69 3.31
CA GLU A 147 0.72 18.43 3.79
C GLU A 147 -0.57 17.67 3.44
N ASP A 148 -0.64 17.04 2.28
CA ASP A 148 -1.77 16.18 1.90
C ASP A 148 -1.95 15.03 2.90
N VAL A 149 -0.87 14.41 3.39
CA VAL A 149 -0.95 13.41 4.48
C VAL A 149 -1.69 13.96 5.69
N ARG A 150 -1.33 15.18 6.14
CA ARG A 150 -1.97 15.81 7.31
C ARG A 150 -3.44 16.13 7.04
N GLN A 151 -3.75 16.61 5.84
CA GLN A 151 -5.12 16.92 5.43
C GLN A 151 -5.99 15.67 5.35
N TYR A 152 -5.50 14.58 4.75
CA TYR A 152 -6.23 13.31 4.72
C TYR A 152 -6.45 12.73 6.11
N ALA A 153 -5.47 12.85 7.01
CA ALA A 153 -5.64 12.45 8.41
C ALA A 153 -6.72 13.29 9.12
N ALA A 154 -6.73 14.61 8.91
CA ALA A 154 -7.74 15.51 9.47
C ALA A 154 -9.14 15.19 8.93
N LEU A 155 -9.28 15.01 7.62
CA LEU A 155 -10.54 14.62 6.97
C LEU A 155 -11.04 13.27 7.50
N GLY A 156 -10.15 12.27 7.57
CA GLY A 156 -10.48 10.95 8.11
C GLY A 156 -11.01 11.03 9.54
N ARG A 157 -10.37 11.82 10.42
CA ARG A 157 -10.87 12.03 11.79
C ARG A 157 -12.28 12.62 11.82
N MET A 158 -12.56 13.61 10.97
CA MET A 158 -13.91 14.20 10.87
C MET A 158 -14.95 13.18 10.39
N GLU A 159 -14.60 12.30 9.45
CA GLU A 159 -15.46 11.21 9.02
C GLU A 159 -15.75 10.25 10.20
N TRP A 160 -14.76 9.89 11.01
CA TRP A 160 -14.97 9.07 12.22
C TRP A 160 -15.88 9.73 13.25
N ASP A 161 -15.63 11.01 13.55
CA ASP A 161 -16.38 11.75 14.57
C ASP A 161 -17.83 12.02 14.13
N SER A 162 -18.07 12.27 12.84
CA SER A 162 -19.42 12.46 12.30
C SER A 162 -20.26 11.18 12.27
N HIS A 163 -19.62 10.01 12.21
CA HIS A 163 -20.31 8.70 12.32
C HIS A 163 -20.56 8.28 13.78
N ARG A 164 -19.97 8.97 14.77
CA ARG A 164 -20.41 8.94 16.17
C ARG A 164 -21.59 9.92 16.33
N GLY A 165 -22.79 9.48 15.98
CA GLY A 165 -24.02 10.19 16.35
C GLY A 165 -24.14 10.38 17.88
N PRO A 166 -25.02 11.30 18.35
CA PRO A 166 -25.15 11.62 19.78
C PRO A 166 -25.73 10.43 20.55
N ALA A 167 -24.87 9.56 21.08
CA ALA A 167 -25.27 8.40 21.87
C ALA A 167 -24.30 8.07 23.02
N ASP A 168 -23.54 9.05 23.52
CA ASP A 168 -22.70 8.90 24.72
C ASP A 168 -22.87 10.08 25.70
N THR A 169 -24.09 10.61 25.81
CA THR A 169 -24.49 11.47 26.94
C THR A 169 -25.63 10.81 27.72
N GLN A 170 -25.32 9.71 28.40
CA GLN A 170 -26.07 9.27 29.59
C GLN A 170 -25.10 8.67 30.61
N LEU A 171 -24.62 9.54 31.50
CA LEU A 171 -24.38 9.25 32.91
C LEU A 171 -24.95 10.40 33.73
#